data_AF-A0A924M3N3-F1
#
_entry.id   AF-A0A924M3N3-F1
#
_cell.length_a   1.000
_cell.length_b   1.000
_cell.length_c   1.000
_cell.angle_alpha   90.00
_cell.angle_beta   90.00
_cell.angle_gamma   90.00
#
_symmetry.space_group_name_H-M   'P 1'
#
loop_
_entity.id
_entity.type
_entity.pdbx_description
1 polymer ?
#
loop_
_entity_poly.entity_id
_entity_poly.type
_entity_poly.pdbx_seq_one_letter_code
_entity_poly.pdbx_strand_id
1 'polypeptide(L)'
;MSRILFLLLSAALTGAAVAQNSRPAAQSQRDAIRVTAYSSGVFQLVQGKVSARVNLQNQIAGCTTGTYDGADPKSRPSGGAANTRVIDLVQKRGFWYLTFQATLGSGCNVQGLCGAGSAISLVWLKLNSTLQVLSQQTEALEDCFSNTYLTRWSGKNRDDAPDTDDPTLELRGGVLEVSTEKSDYDTKLDTLTTVRYQRAFPEKGLVILVKKVAQK
;
A
#
# COMPACT_ATOMS: atom_id res chain seq x y z
N MET A 1 -36.79 -60.50 1.45
CA MET A 1 -35.54 -60.00 0.84
C MET A 1 -35.90 -58.77 0.02
N SER A 2 -35.64 -57.56 0.53
CA SER A 2 -35.93 -56.31 -0.19
C SER A 2 -34.72 -55.38 -0.04
N ARG A 3 -34.05 -55.07 -1.14
CA ARG A 3 -32.86 -54.19 -1.18
C ARG A 3 -33.32 -52.80 -1.65
N ILE A 4 -33.25 -51.83 -0.76
CA ILE A 4 -33.45 -50.41 -1.06
C ILE A 4 -32.10 -49.84 -1.47
N LEU A 5 -32.02 -49.34 -2.71
CA LEU A 5 -30.87 -48.69 -3.30
C LEU A 5 -31.01 -47.17 -3.06
N PHE A 6 -30.23 -46.62 -2.12
CA PHE A 6 -30.14 -45.17 -1.91
C PHE A 6 -29.06 -44.58 -2.83
N LEU A 7 -29.49 -43.89 -3.89
CA LEU A 7 -28.65 -43.02 -4.71
C LEU A 7 -28.48 -41.68 -3.99
N LEU A 8 -27.31 -41.46 -3.40
CA LEU A 8 -26.90 -40.16 -2.88
C LEU A 8 -26.35 -39.32 -4.04
N LEU A 9 -27.16 -38.37 -4.49
CA LEU A 9 -26.78 -37.33 -5.44
C LEU A 9 -26.01 -36.23 -4.66
N SER A 10 -24.68 -36.29 -4.67
CA SER A 10 -23.85 -35.21 -4.13
C SER A 10 -23.82 -34.05 -5.11
N ALA A 11 -24.64 -33.03 -4.87
CA ALA A 11 -24.54 -31.74 -5.56
C ALA A 11 -23.24 -31.05 -5.14
N ALA A 12 -22.21 -31.14 -5.99
CA ALA A 12 -21.01 -30.32 -5.88
C ALA A 12 -21.38 -28.87 -6.19
N LEU A 13 -21.60 -28.05 -5.16
CA LEU A 13 -21.56 -26.60 -5.29
C LEU A 13 -20.12 -26.20 -5.61
N THR A 14 -19.77 -26.13 -6.89
CA THR A 14 -18.62 -25.37 -7.35
C THR A 14 -18.93 -23.90 -7.16
N GLY A 15 -18.64 -23.38 -5.96
CA GLY A 15 -18.51 -21.96 -5.76
C GLY A 15 -17.40 -21.45 -6.68
N ALA A 16 -17.79 -20.79 -7.76
CA ALA A 16 -16.86 -20.02 -8.57
C ALA A 16 -16.28 -18.95 -7.65
N ALA A 17 -15.08 -19.20 -7.12
CA ALA A 17 -14.30 -18.18 -6.45
C ALA A 17 -14.08 -17.08 -7.47
N VAL A 18 -14.78 -15.96 -7.30
CA VAL A 18 -14.47 -14.71 -7.99
C VAL A 18 -12.99 -14.51 -7.74
N ALA A 19 -12.16 -14.60 -8.79
CA ALA A 19 -10.73 -14.42 -8.68
C ALA A 19 -10.49 -12.99 -8.20
N GLN A 20 -10.41 -12.81 -6.88
CA GLN A 20 -10.01 -11.54 -6.31
C GLN A 20 -8.59 -11.30 -6.80
N ASN A 21 -8.42 -10.28 -7.65
CA ASN A 21 -7.10 -9.85 -8.08
C ASN A 21 -6.29 -9.56 -6.83
N SER A 22 -5.29 -10.40 -6.60
CA SER A 22 -4.43 -10.37 -5.43
C SER A 22 -2.99 -10.42 -5.88
N ARG A 23 -2.13 -9.71 -5.15
CA ARG A 23 -0.73 -9.55 -5.47
C ARG A 23 0.08 -9.70 -4.18
N PRO A 24 0.90 -10.76 -4.04
CA PRO A 24 1.83 -10.87 -2.93
C PRO A 24 2.77 -9.66 -2.89
N ALA A 25 3.05 -9.15 -1.70
CA ALA A 25 4.03 -8.08 -1.55
C ALA A 25 5.44 -8.58 -1.88
N ALA A 26 6.25 -7.71 -2.49
CA ALA A 26 7.69 -7.88 -2.54
C ALA A 26 8.24 -7.80 -1.10
N GLN A 27 8.79 -8.90 -0.60
CA GLN A 27 9.18 -9.03 0.80
C GLN A 27 10.32 -10.05 0.96
N SER A 28 11.03 -10.00 2.09
CA SER A 28 12.11 -10.93 2.38
C SER A 28 11.57 -12.33 2.65
N GLN A 29 12.27 -13.36 2.21
CA GLN A 29 11.90 -14.74 2.57
C GLN A 29 11.95 -14.98 4.08
N ARG A 30 12.69 -14.17 4.84
CA ARG A 30 12.82 -14.27 6.30
C ARG A 30 11.70 -13.57 7.07
N ASP A 31 10.83 -12.82 6.39
CA ASP A 31 9.73 -12.12 7.06
C ASP A 31 8.71 -13.13 7.61
N ALA A 32 8.41 -13.00 8.90
CA ALA A 32 7.51 -13.89 9.61
C ALA A 32 6.02 -13.67 9.24
N ILE A 33 5.67 -12.48 8.77
CA ILE A 33 4.33 -12.12 8.30
C ILE A 33 4.39 -11.98 6.78
N ARG A 34 3.56 -12.74 6.07
CA ARG A 34 3.34 -12.58 4.63
C ARG A 34 2.24 -11.56 4.40
N VAL A 35 2.52 -10.59 3.52
CA VAL A 35 1.55 -9.59 3.08
C VAL A 35 1.10 -9.91 1.67
N THR A 36 -0.22 -9.93 1.45
CA THR A 36 -0.85 -10.04 0.13
C THR A 36 -1.83 -8.90 -0.03
N ALA A 37 -1.66 -8.07 -1.05
CA ALA A 37 -2.62 -7.04 -1.42
C ALA A 37 -3.76 -7.66 -2.23
N TYR A 38 -4.97 -7.17 -1.99
CA TYR A 38 -6.17 -7.45 -2.74
C TYR A 38 -6.70 -6.14 -3.32
N SER A 39 -7.60 -6.24 -4.29
CA SER A 39 -8.39 -5.09 -4.74
C SER A 39 -9.10 -4.38 -3.57
N SER A 40 -9.51 -3.13 -3.79
CA SER A 40 -10.21 -2.29 -2.82
C SER A 40 -9.37 -1.92 -1.59
N GLY A 41 -8.04 -1.92 -1.70
CA GLY A 41 -7.15 -1.52 -0.61
C GLY A 41 -7.16 -2.48 0.58
N VAL A 42 -7.53 -3.75 0.36
CA VAL A 42 -7.52 -4.78 1.41
C VAL A 42 -6.19 -5.53 1.39
N PHE A 43 -5.60 -5.73 2.55
CA PHE A 43 -4.35 -6.47 2.72
C PHE A 43 -4.57 -7.67 3.62
N GLN A 44 -4.18 -8.86 3.18
CA GLN A 44 -4.14 -10.04 4.03
C GLN A 44 -2.76 -10.17 4.65
N LEU A 45 -2.74 -10.32 5.98
CA LEU A 45 -1.56 -10.61 6.77
C LEU A 45 -1.64 -12.07 7.24
N VAL A 46 -0.57 -12.84 7.03
CA VAL A 46 -0.52 -14.25 7.42
C VAL A 46 0.76 -14.56 8.19
N GLN A 47 0.63 -15.15 9.37
CA GLN A 47 1.73 -15.65 10.20
C GLN A 47 1.42 -17.07 10.67
N GLY A 48 2.03 -18.07 10.02
CA GLY A 48 1.72 -19.48 10.31
C GLY A 48 0.24 -19.79 10.06
N LYS A 49 -0.51 -20.10 11.13
CA LYS A 49 -1.96 -20.37 11.07
C LYS A 49 -2.84 -19.14 11.34
N VAL A 50 -2.23 -18.03 11.78
CA VAL A 50 -2.96 -16.80 12.08
C VAL A 50 -3.07 -15.98 10.81
N SER A 51 -4.27 -15.50 10.51
CA SER A 51 -4.52 -14.59 9.39
C SER A 51 -5.43 -13.45 9.79
N ALA A 52 -5.15 -12.25 9.29
CA ALA A 52 -6.01 -11.09 9.43
C ALA A 52 -6.15 -10.35 8.09
N ARG A 53 -7.25 -9.62 7.93
CA ARG A 53 -7.45 -8.68 6.82
C ARG A 53 -7.45 -7.27 7.38
N VAL A 54 -6.69 -6.40 6.74
CA VAL A 54 -6.62 -4.97 7.02
C VAL A 54 -7.22 -4.23 5.84
N ASN A 55 -8.24 -3.41 6.09
CA ASN A 55 -8.83 -2.57 5.05
C ASN A 55 -8.23 -1.16 5.16
N LEU A 56 -7.47 -0.77 4.14
CA LEU A 56 -6.82 0.53 4.02
C LEU A 56 -7.40 1.37 2.85
N GLN A 57 -8.58 1.01 2.34
CA GLN A 57 -9.18 1.61 1.14
C GLN A 57 -9.19 3.15 1.16
N ASN A 58 -9.46 3.75 2.32
CA ASN A 58 -9.60 5.20 2.48
C ASN A 58 -8.37 5.84 3.13
N GLN A 59 -7.30 5.06 3.32
CA GLN A 59 -6.10 5.47 4.04
C GLN A 59 -4.88 5.54 3.13
N ILE A 60 -4.89 4.84 1.99
CA ILE A 60 -3.85 4.92 0.97
C ILE A 60 -4.30 5.80 -0.19
N ALA A 61 -3.35 6.49 -0.81
CA ALA A 61 -3.56 7.28 -2.01
C ALA A 61 -3.75 6.40 -3.26
N GLY A 62 -4.45 6.94 -4.25
CA GLY A 62 -4.69 6.31 -5.54
C GLY A 62 -5.98 5.50 -5.65
N CYS A 63 -6.17 4.90 -6.81
CA CYS A 63 -7.38 4.16 -7.16
C CYS A 63 -7.35 2.71 -6.65
N THR A 64 -8.13 2.44 -5.62
CA THR A 64 -8.23 1.09 -5.02
C THR A 64 -9.20 0.16 -5.78
N THR A 65 -10.11 0.71 -6.58
CA THR A 65 -11.15 -0.06 -7.29
C THR A 65 -10.73 -0.58 -8.66
N GLY A 66 -9.57 -0.12 -9.16
CA GLY A 66 -9.06 -0.47 -10.48
C GLY A 66 -9.20 0.66 -11.50
N THR A 67 -8.23 0.73 -12.41
CA THR A 67 -8.16 1.75 -13.47
C THR A 67 -9.00 1.34 -14.68
N TYR A 68 -9.67 2.30 -15.31
CA TYR A 68 -10.42 2.13 -16.56
C TYR A 68 -10.13 3.29 -17.52
N ASP A 69 -10.40 3.08 -18.81
CA ASP A 69 -10.28 4.08 -19.86
C ASP A 69 -11.65 4.66 -20.21
N GLY A 70 -11.90 5.90 -19.81
CA GLY A 70 -13.15 6.60 -20.10
C GLY A 70 -13.42 6.81 -21.60
N ALA A 71 -12.40 6.73 -22.46
CA ALA A 71 -12.55 6.81 -23.91
C ALA A 71 -12.92 5.47 -24.57
N ASP A 72 -12.70 4.34 -23.87
CA ASP A 72 -13.11 3.01 -24.32
C ASP A 72 -14.29 2.49 -23.46
N PRO A 73 -15.54 2.52 -23.98
CA PRO A 73 -16.72 2.05 -23.24
C PRO A 73 -16.72 0.54 -22.95
N LYS A 74 -15.77 -0.23 -23.51
CA LYS A 74 -15.58 -1.65 -23.21
C LYS A 74 -14.49 -1.89 -22.14
N SER A 75 -13.75 -0.85 -21.76
CA SER A 75 -12.73 -0.98 -20.73
C SER A 75 -13.40 -1.34 -19.40
N ARG A 76 -13.10 -2.53 -18.91
CA ARG A 76 -13.47 -2.93 -17.55
C ARG A 76 -12.33 -2.52 -16.62
N PRO A 77 -12.62 -2.10 -15.38
CA PRO A 77 -11.57 -1.83 -14.42
C PRO A 77 -10.62 -3.02 -14.32
N SER A 78 -9.34 -2.82 -14.63
CA SER A 78 -8.32 -3.83 -14.32
C SER A 78 -8.18 -3.86 -12.80
N GLY A 79 -8.27 -5.04 -12.17
CA GLY A 79 -8.31 -5.11 -10.71
C GLY A 79 -7.13 -4.39 -10.05
N GLY A 80 -7.43 -3.44 -9.16
CA GLY A 80 -6.46 -2.53 -8.56
C GLY A 80 -5.82 -3.06 -7.27
N ALA A 81 -5.29 -4.28 -7.27
CA ALA A 81 -4.48 -4.71 -6.14
C ALA A 81 -3.18 -3.88 -6.11
N ALA A 82 -2.88 -3.27 -4.96
CA ALA A 82 -1.70 -2.43 -4.82
C ALA A 82 -0.41 -3.21 -5.07
N ASN A 83 0.51 -2.62 -5.82
CA ASN A 83 1.89 -3.08 -5.86
C ASN A 83 2.49 -2.79 -4.49
N THR A 84 2.82 -3.84 -3.74
CA THR A 84 3.16 -3.70 -2.33
C THR A 84 4.59 -4.17 -2.10
N ARG A 85 5.34 -3.45 -1.27
CA ARG A 85 6.68 -3.83 -0.84
C ARG A 85 6.81 -3.68 0.68
N VAL A 86 7.16 -4.77 1.36
CA VAL A 86 7.50 -4.71 2.78
C VAL A 86 8.88 -4.06 2.92
N ILE A 87 8.94 -2.97 3.67
CA ILE A 87 10.16 -2.21 3.94
C ILE A 87 10.83 -2.72 5.22
N ASP A 88 10.02 -2.99 6.26
CA ASP A 88 10.50 -3.53 7.52
C ASP A 88 9.42 -4.37 8.21
N LEU A 89 9.87 -5.40 8.92
CA LEU A 89 9.06 -6.19 9.82
C LEU A 89 9.88 -6.53 11.06
N VAL A 90 9.42 -6.08 12.22
CA VAL A 90 10.12 -6.29 13.49
C VAL A 90 9.16 -6.66 14.60
N GLN A 91 9.58 -7.60 15.45
CA GLN A 91 8.89 -7.93 16.68
C GLN A 91 9.57 -7.23 17.86
N LYS A 92 8.82 -6.51 18.69
CA LYS A 92 9.36 -5.88 19.91
C LYS A 92 8.29 -5.86 20.99
N ARG A 93 8.64 -6.35 22.19
CA ARG A 93 7.76 -6.40 23.37
C ARG A 93 6.39 -7.06 23.08
N GLY A 94 6.39 -8.16 22.32
CA GLY A 94 5.17 -8.93 22.01
C GLY A 94 4.29 -8.36 20.89
N PHE A 95 4.65 -7.22 20.29
CA PHE A 95 3.96 -6.64 19.14
C PHE A 95 4.78 -6.81 17.86
N TRP A 96 4.09 -6.91 16.73
CA TRP A 96 4.69 -6.77 15.42
C TRP A 96 4.53 -5.35 14.92
N TYR A 97 5.58 -4.85 14.28
CA TYR A 97 5.59 -3.56 13.61
C TYR A 97 5.92 -3.82 12.15
N LEU A 98 4.97 -3.49 11.28
CA LEU A 98 5.06 -3.72 9.85
C LEU A 98 5.06 -2.36 9.15
N THR A 99 6.06 -2.12 8.31
CA THR A 99 6.15 -0.93 7.47
C THR A 99 6.25 -1.36 6.02
N PHE A 100 5.38 -0.83 5.16
CA PHE A 100 5.34 -1.19 3.75
C PHE A 100 4.94 -0.01 2.86
N GLN A 101 5.41 -0.06 1.63
CA GLN A 101 4.98 0.80 0.53
C GLN A 101 3.80 0.14 -0.19
N ALA A 102 2.78 0.92 -0.51
CA ALA A 102 1.69 0.54 -1.40
C ALA A 102 1.63 1.53 -2.58
N THR A 103 1.79 1.02 -3.79
CA THR A 103 1.71 1.79 -5.04
C THR A 103 0.43 1.39 -5.81
N LEU A 104 -0.36 2.38 -6.19
CA LEU A 104 -1.59 2.27 -6.99
C LEU A 104 -1.52 3.24 -8.17
N GLY A 105 -2.46 3.14 -9.12
CA GLY A 105 -2.64 4.19 -10.12
C GLY A 105 -3.22 5.45 -9.46
N SER A 106 -2.76 6.66 -9.82
CA SER A 106 -3.24 7.91 -9.23
C SER A 106 -4.73 8.12 -9.49
N GLY A 107 -5.18 7.91 -10.73
CA GLY A 107 -6.58 8.07 -11.14
C GLY A 107 -7.27 6.74 -11.44
N CYS A 108 -8.57 6.64 -11.15
CA CYS A 108 -9.38 5.50 -11.63
C CYS A 108 -9.72 5.62 -13.11
N ASN A 109 -9.90 6.85 -13.63
CA ASN A 109 -10.07 7.11 -15.06
C ASN A 109 -8.73 7.59 -15.62
N VAL A 110 -8.11 6.82 -16.52
CA VAL A 110 -6.81 7.17 -17.12
C VAL A 110 -6.87 8.38 -18.06
N GLN A 111 -8.08 8.81 -18.47
CA GLN A 111 -8.31 10.06 -19.21
C GLN A 111 -8.65 11.25 -18.28
N GLY A 112 -8.71 11.00 -16.97
CA GLY A 112 -9.03 12.02 -15.97
C GLY A 112 -7.82 12.87 -15.59
N LEU A 113 -8.04 13.83 -14.67
CA LEU A 113 -7.06 14.82 -14.23
C LEU A 113 -5.68 14.22 -13.88
N CYS A 114 -5.68 13.09 -13.17
CA CYS A 114 -4.46 12.42 -12.71
C CYS A 114 -3.98 11.29 -13.62
N GLY A 115 -4.68 11.04 -14.72
CA GLY A 115 -4.34 10.07 -15.75
C GLY A 115 -3.95 8.68 -15.24
N ALA A 116 -2.99 8.07 -15.93
CA ALA A 116 -2.39 6.77 -15.58
C ALA A 116 -1.16 6.89 -14.66
N GLY A 117 -1.03 7.99 -13.91
CA GLY A 117 0.11 8.19 -13.00
C GLY A 117 0.18 7.18 -11.85
N SER A 118 1.23 7.28 -11.04
CA SER A 118 1.42 6.53 -9.80
C SER A 118 0.96 7.32 -8.57
N ALA A 119 0.37 6.62 -7.60
CA ALA A 119 0.18 7.11 -6.25
C ALA A 119 0.84 6.15 -5.27
N ILE A 120 1.59 6.69 -4.31
CA ILE A 120 2.44 5.92 -3.42
C ILE A 120 2.10 6.29 -1.99
N SER A 121 1.87 5.28 -1.16
CA SER A 121 1.63 5.44 0.27
C SER A 121 2.64 4.66 1.09
N LEU A 122 3.14 5.26 2.16
CA LEU A 122 3.89 4.58 3.21
C LEU A 122 2.95 4.24 4.36
N VAL A 123 2.83 2.95 4.66
CA VAL A 123 1.97 2.44 5.73
C VAL A 123 2.83 1.88 6.86
N TRP A 124 2.50 2.25 8.09
CA TRP A 124 3.01 1.64 9.32
C TRP A 124 1.86 1.05 10.13
N LEU A 125 2.01 -0.18 10.59
CA LEU A 125 1.04 -0.88 11.42
C LEU A 125 1.70 -1.43 12.69
N LYS A 126 1.05 -1.24 13.83
CA LYS A 126 1.30 -1.99 15.06
C LYS A 126 0.26 -3.10 15.19
N LEU A 127 0.72 -4.34 15.29
CA LEU A 127 -0.11 -5.53 15.34
C LEU A 127 0.12 -6.29 16.66
N ASN A 128 -0.92 -6.93 17.18
CA ASN A 128 -0.79 -7.90 18.27
C ASN A 128 -0.41 -9.30 17.74
N SER A 129 -0.36 -10.30 18.63
CA SER A 129 -0.05 -11.69 18.28
C SER A 129 -1.08 -12.38 17.39
N THR A 130 -2.31 -11.84 17.29
CA THR A 130 -3.37 -12.34 16.40
C THR A 130 -3.44 -11.56 15.09
N LEU A 131 -2.43 -10.72 14.80
CA LEU A 131 -2.35 -9.83 13.64
C LEU A 131 -3.44 -8.75 13.58
N GLN A 132 -4.14 -8.49 14.69
CA GLN A 132 -5.07 -7.38 14.78
C GLN A 132 -4.30 -6.06 14.82
N VAL A 133 -4.73 -5.09 14.00
CA VAL A 133 -4.20 -3.73 13.99
C VAL A 133 -4.61 -3.02 15.28
N LEU A 134 -3.61 -2.62 16.07
CA LEU A 134 -3.79 -1.82 17.29
C LEU A 134 -3.55 -0.33 17.04
N SER A 135 -2.72 0.00 16.06
CA SER A 135 -2.44 1.36 15.65
C SER A 135 -1.95 1.35 14.20
N GLN A 136 -2.24 2.42 13.48
CA GLN A 136 -1.83 2.60 12.09
C GLN A 136 -1.48 4.05 11.82
N GLN A 137 -0.57 4.25 10.88
CA GLN A 137 -0.27 5.53 10.27
C GLN A 137 -0.06 5.29 8.79
N THR A 138 -0.57 6.21 7.97
CA THR A 138 -0.33 6.22 6.54
C THR A 138 0.03 7.61 6.10
N GLU A 139 1.03 7.72 5.24
CA GLU A 139 1.40 8.98 4.58
C GLU A 139 1.38 8.79 3.06
N ALA A 140 0.73 9.72 2.35
CA ALA A 140 0.83 9.80 0.90
C ALA A 140 2.19 10.40 0.53
N LEU A 141 2.99 9.62 -0.19
CA LEU A 141 4.32 10.02 -0.65
C LEU A 141 4.31 10.61 -2.06
N GLU A 142 3.37 10.14 -2.88
CA GLU A 142 3.08 10.67 -4.20
C GLU A 142 1.58 10.56 -4.42
N ASP A 143 0.93 11.68 -4.73
CA ASP A 143 -0.51 11.74 -4.98
C ASP A 143 -0.84 12.99 -5.80
N CYS A 144 -1.25 12.76 -7.04
CA CYS A 144 -1.61 13.82 -7.97
C CYS A 144 -2.80 14.67 -7.47
N PHE A 145 -3.80 14.07 -6.81
CA PHE A 145 -4.98 14.83 -6.37
C PHE A 145 -4.65 15.87 -5.30
N SER A 146 -3.62 15.61 -4.50
CA SER A 146 -3.14 16.55 -3.50
C SER A 146 -1.92 17.37 -3.95
N ASN A 147 -1.48 17.23 -5.20
CA ASN A 147 -0.23 17.81 -5.72
C ASN A 147 1.00 17.45 -4.88
N THR A 148 1.03 16.24 -4.33
CA THR A 148 2.14 15.74 -3.51
C THR A 148 3.08 14.91 -4.37
N TYR A 149 4.37 15.22 -4.35
CA TYR A 149 5.40 14.49 -5.09
C TYR A 149 6.59 14.12 -4.20
N LEU A 150 7.12 12.94 -4.46
CA LEU A 150 8.33 12.44 -3.82
C LEU A 150 9.56 13.20 -4.31
N THR A 151 10.32 13.84 -3.43
CA THR A 151 11.52 14.61 -3.79
C THR A 151 12.82 13.92 -3.42
N ARG A 152 12.81 13.13 -2.34
CA ARG A 152 13.99 12.38 -1.87
C ARG A 152 13.57 11.09 -1.18
N TRP A 153 14.27 10.00 -1.46
CA TRP A 153 14.03 8.71 -0.79
C TRP A 153 15.30 7.88 -0.76
N SER A 154 15.52 7.16 0.34
CA SER A 154 16.63 6.20 0.45
C SER A 154 17.99 6.76 -0.01
N GLY A 155 18.26 8.02 0.32
CA GLY A 155 19.50 8.72 -0.04
C GLY A 155 19.64 9.13 -1.52
N LYS A 156 18.57 9.02 -2.32
CA LYS A 156 18.49 9.47 -3.71
C LYS A 156 17.60 10.71 -3.80
N ASN A 157 17.97 11.67 -4.65
CA ASN A 157 17.07 12.76 -5.03
C ASN A 157 16.28 12.37 -6.27
N ARG A 158 15.09 12.96 -6.47
CA ARG A 158 14.25 12.72 -7.65
C ARG A 158 15.01 13.01 -8.94
N ASP A 159 15.73 14.13 -8.99
CA ASP A 159 16.49 14.58 -10.16
C ASP A 159 17.67 13.65 -10.53
N ASP A 160 18.13 12.83 -9.58
CA ASP A 160 19.23 11.89 -9.77
C ASP A 160 18.74 10.46 -10.10
N ALA A 161 17.44 10.21 -10.03
CA ALA A 161 16.85 8.92 -10.31
C ALA A 161 16.42 8.86 -11.79
N PRO A 162 16.66 7.74 -12.51
CA PRO A 162 15.99 7.53 -13.79
C PRO A 162 14.49 7.65 -13.58
N ASP A 163 13.76 8.19 -14.56
CA ASP A 163 12.29 8.25 -14.56
C ASP A 163 11.74 6.84 -14.33
N THR A 164 11.50 6.50 -13.06
CA THR A 164 10.93 5.24 -12.64
C THR A 164 9.64 5.56 -11.92
N ASP A 165 8.53 5.15 -12.52
CA ASP A 165 7.16 5.32 -12.00
C ASP A 165 6.90 4.57 -10.67
N ASP A 166 7.90 3.89 -10.10
CA ASP A 166 7.80 3.14 -8.85
C ASP A 166 9.10 3.22 -8.02
N PRO A 167 9.37 4.36 -7.36
CA PRO A 167 10.53 4.52 -6.49
C PRO A 167 10.53 3.44 -5.41
N THR A 168 11.66 2.75 -5.31
CA THR A 168 11.89 1.71 -4.31
C THR A 168 12.34 2.32 -2.99
N LEU A 169 11.51 2.21 -1.95
CA LEU A 169 11.85 2.62 -0.59
C LEU A 169 12.63 1.52 0.14
N GLU A 170 13.74 1.91 0.77
CA GLU A 170 14.66 1.03 1.48
C GLU A 170 15.15 1.67 2.79
N LEU A 171 15.33 0.84 3.81
CA LEU A 171 16.04 1.20 5.03
C LEU A 171 17.55 1.31 4.78
N ARG A 172 18.16 2.40 5.25
CA ARG A 172 19.61 2.56 5.32
C ARG A 172 20.04 2.73 6.76
N GLY A 173 20.91 1.85 7.24
CA GLY A 173 21.33 1.85 8.65
C GLY A 173 20.17 1.71 9.65
N GLY A 174 19.08 1.02 9.25
CA GLY A 174 17.88 0.87 10.08
C GLY A 174 16.97 2.10 10.13
N VAL A 175 17.19 3.09 9.26
CA VAL A 175 16.37 4.30 9.14
C VAL A 175 15.80 4.39 7.72
N LEU A 176 14.50 4.66 7.63
CA LEU A 176 13.85 5.09 6.40
C LEU A 176 13.64 6.60 6.55
N GLU A 177 14.08 7.36 5.56
CA GLU A 177 13.84 8.80 5.48
C GLU A 177 13.40 9.13 4.06
N VAL A 178 12.28 9.82 3.98
CA VAL A 178 11.61 10.19 2.73
C VAL A 178 11.20 11.65 2.84
N SER A 179 11.38 12.41 1.77
CA SER A 179 10.90 13.77 1.67
C SER A 179 9.94 13.90 0.51
N THR A 180 8.86 14.63 0.75
CA THR A 180 7.86 14.99 -0.23
C THR A 180 7.68 16.49 -0.24
N GLU A 181 7.14 16.97 -1.33
CA GLU A 181 6.76 18.36 -1.50
C GLU A 181 5.32 18.39 -2.02
N LYS A 182 4.54 19.29 -1.47
CA LYS A 182 3.16 19.54 -1.87
C LYS A 182 3.04 20.98 -2.32
N SER A 183 2.70 21.20 -3.58
CA SER A 183 2.46 22.54 -4.11
C SER A 183 1.04 23.01 -3.80
N ASP A 184 0.94 24.18 -3.17
CA ASP A 184 -0.32 24.92 -3.05
C ASP A 184 -0.29 26.10 -4.02
N TYR A 185 -0.94 25.93 -5.17
CA TYR A 185 -0.99 26.93 -6.24
C TYR A 185 -1.83 28.16 -5.86
N ASP A 186 -2.74 28.04 -4.88
CA ASP A 186 -3.56 29.17 -4.44
C ASP A 186 -2.76 30.11 -3.54
N THR A 187 -1.95 29.55 -2.63
CA THR A 187 -1.16 30.33 -1.67
C THR A 187 0.26 30.63 -2.12
N LYS A 188 0.72 29.99 -3.21
CA LYS A 188 2.10 30.03 -3.71
C LYS A 188 3.13 29.60 -2.65
N LEU A 189 2.73 28.67 -1.79
CA LEU A 189 3.59 28.07 -0.77
C LEU A 189 3.71 26.58 -1.08
N ASP A 190 4.93 26.06 -1.00
CA ASP A 190 5.13 24.63 -0.98
C ASP A 190 5.19 24.14 0.46
N THR A 191 4.67 22.95 0.67
CA THR A 191 4.79 22.23 1.94
C THR A 191 5.78 21.10 1.76
N LEU A 192 6.93 21.21 2.41
CA LEU A 192 7.92 20.16 2.50
C LEU A 192 7.59 19.26 3.69
N THR A 193 7.40 17.97 3.43
CA THR A 193 7.17 16.96 4.46
C THR A 193 8.33 15.99 4.46
N THR A 194 8.90 15.74 5.63
CA THR A 194 9.90 14.67 5.84
C THR A 194 9.31 13.61 6.74
N VAL A 195 9.24 12.39 6.24
CA VAL A 195 8.76 11.21 6.95
C VAL A 195 9.95 10.33 7.31
N ARG A 196 10.08 10.02 8.59
CA ARG A 196 11.15 9.20 9.11
C ARG A 196 10.62 8.03 9.92
N TYR A 197 11.13 6.85 9.64
CA TYR A 197 10.92 5.64 10.45
C TYR A 197 12.27 5.10 10.93
N GLN A 198 12.30 4.61 12.17
CA GLN A 198 13.52 4.08 12.80
C GLN A 198 13.26 2.69 13.37
N ARG A 199 13.95 1.67 12.83
CA ARG A 199 13.82 0.27 13.25
C ARG A 199 14.24 0.02 14.69
N ALA A 200 15.10 0.86 15.28
CA ALA A 200 15.47 0.76 16.69
C ALA A 200 14.29 1.10 17.63
N PHE A 201 13.38 1.96 17.17
CA PHE A 201 12.22 2.45 17.92
C PHE A 201 10.93 2.28 17.11
N PRO A 202 10.59 1.05 16.69
CA PRO A 202 9.48 0.81 15.77
C PRO A 202 8.13 1.19 16.39
N GLU A 203 8.06 1.22 17.73
CA GLU A 203 6.89 1.69 18.48
C GLU A 203 6.56 3.17 18.31
N LYS A 204 7.49 3.99 17.80
CA LYS A 204 7.26 5.42 17.53
C LYS A 204 6.52 5.67 16.21
N GLY A 205 6.41 4.66 15.35
CA GLY A 205 5.79 4.79 14.04
C GLY A 205 6.55 5.71 13.09
N LEU A 206 5.80 6.35 12.21
CA LEU A 206 6.23 7.40 11.30
C LEU A 206 6.34 8.72 12.08
N VAL A 207 7.53 9.31 12.05
CA VAL A 207 7.78 10.67 12.52
C VAL A 207 7.68 11.61 11.34
N ILE A 208 6.70 12.50 11.35
CA ILE A 208 6.37 13.39 10.24
C ILE A 208 6.74 14.82 10.64
N LEU A 209 7.61 15.45 9.86
CA LEU A 209 8.03 16.84 10.02
C LEU A 209 7.55 17.66 8.83
N VAL A 210 6.83 18.74 9.08
CA VAL A 210 6.21 19.57 8.04
C VAL A 210 6.79 20.99 8.12
N LYS A 211 7.17 21.54 6.97
CA LYS A 211 7.67 22.91 6.84
C LYS A 211 7.03 23.58 5.62
N LYS A 212 6.54 24.81 5.79
CA LYS A 212 6.12 25.65 4.66
C LYS A 212 7.32 26.44 4.12
N VAL A 213 7.42 26.53 2.80
CA VAL A 213 8.44 27.31 2.10
C VAL A 213 7.76 28.12 1.00
N ALA A 214 8.30 29.30 0.69
CA ALA A 214 7.82 30.06 -0.46
C ALA A 214 8.20 29.35 -1.75
N GLN A 215 7.30 29.33 -2.73
CA GLN A 215 7.61 28.88 -4.08
C GLN A 215 8.75 29.72 -4.66
N LYS A 216 9.70 29.05 -5.32
CA LYS A 216 10.83 29.70 -5.98
C LYS A 216 10.44 30.29 -7.32
#